data_AF-A0A7J0CSL6-F1
#
_entry.id   AF-A0A7J0CSL6-F1
#
_cell.length_a   1.000
_cell.length_b   1.000
_cell.length_c   1.000
_cell.angle_alpha   90.00
_cell.angle_beta   90.00
_cell.angle_gamma   90.00
#
_symmetry.space_group_name_H-M   'P 1'
#
loop_
_entity.id
_entity.type
_entity.pdbx_description
1 polymer ?
#
loop_
_entity_poly.entity_id
_entity_poly.type
_entity_poly.pdbx_seq_one_letter_code
_entity_poly.pdbx_strand_id
1 'polypeptide(L)'
;MQIGADDALVAFHALRAVQKESAGTVKVRWQMNGFNRTPGATARPMTARNLMGQIDGTGNPKPADEDFDRRIFVPASPGTPQEWLEGGSYAVVRRIRMLLDDWEKLPVDRQEQVIGRRKADGAR
;
A
#
# COMPACT_ATOMS: atom_id res chain seq x y z
N MET A 1 -5.75 3.48 11.96
CA MET A 1 -4.37 3.97 12.13
C MET A 1 -3.44 3.14 11.27
N GLN A 2 -2.56 3.79 10.50
CA GLN A 2 -1.51 3.17 9.70
C GLN A 2 -0.16 3.63 10.25
N ILE A 3 0.77 2.70 10.47
CA ILE A 3 2.13 2.96 10.96
C ILE A 3 3.08 2.31 9.97
N GLY A 4 4.08 3.06 9.50
CA GLY A 4 5.11 2.57 8.59
C GLY A 4 6.46 3.20 8.94
N ALA A 5 7.51 2.39 8.87
CA ALA A 5 8.89 2.83 8.99
C ALA A 5 9.78 1.84 8.21
N ASP A 6 10.96 2.31 7.82
CA ASP A 6 11.97 1.47 7.15
C ASP A 6 12.71 0.54 8.14
N ASP A 7 12.56 0.80 9.46
CA ASP A 7 13.08 -0.02 10.55
C ASP A 7 11.94 -0.63 11.37
N ALA A 8 12.00 -1.94 11.59
CA ALA A 8 10.95 -2.70 12.27
C ALA A 8 10.83 -2.35 13.77
N LEU A 9 11.93 -2.00 14.44
CA LEU A 9 11.93 -1.60 15.84
C LEU A 9 11.30 -0.22 16.00
N VAL A 10 11.57 0.70 15.08
CA VAL A 10 10.93 2.02 15.04
C VAL A 10 9.42 1.88 14.84
N ALA A 11 8.99 1.08 13.87
CA ALA A 11 7.56 0.82 13.63
C ALA A 11 6.88 0.20 14.87
N PHE A 12 7.54 -0.77 15.52
CA PHE A 12 7.02 -1.42 16.71
C PHE A 12 6.91 -0.47 17.90
N HIS A 13 7.93 0.36 18.12
CA HIS A 13 7.94 1.36 19.19
C HIS A 13 6.76 2.33 19.03
N ALA A 14 6.53 2.83 17.81
CA ALA A 14 5.40 3.71 17.51
C ALA A 14 4.04 3.02 17.78
N LEU A 15 3.88 1.76 17.36
CA LEU A 15 2.68 0.98 17.65
C LEU A 15 2.43 0.85 19.15
N ARG A 16 3.48 0.54 19.93
CA ARG A 16 3.37 0.37 21.37
C ARG A 16 3.01 1.68 22.07
N ALA A 17 3.60 2.80 21.63
CA ALA A 17 3.29 4.13 22.15
C ALA A 17 1.80 4.46 21.96
N VAL A 18 1.26 4.30 20.74
CA VAL A 18 -0.15 4.62 20.51
C VAL A 18 -1.10 3.69 21.27
N GLN A 19 -0.78 2.39 21.35
CA GLN A 19 -1.58 1.46 22.16
C GLN A 19 -1.62 1.85 23.64
N LYS A 20 -0.50 2.34 24.19
CA LYS A 20 -0.41 2.80 25.58
C LYS A 20 -1.25 4.06 25.81
N GLU A 21 -1.13 5.07 24.96
CA GLU A 21 -1.92 6.32 25.07
C GLU A 21 -3.43 6.09 24.87
N SER A 22 -3.77 5.05 24.12
CA SER A 22 -5.15 4.67 23.83
C SER A 22 -5.80 3.81 24.94
N ALA A 23 -5.03 3.42 25.96
CA ALA A 23 -5.48 2.47 26.98
C ALA A 23 -6.67 3.04 27.77
N GLY A 24 -7.71 2.22 27.95
CA GLY A 24 -8.93 2.61 28.67
C GLY A 24 -9.97 3.34 27.82
N THR A 25 -9.58 3.95 26.69
CA THR A 25 -10.49 4.71 25.82
C THR A 25 -10.95 3.91 24.61
N VAL A 26 -10.06 3.13 23.99
CA VAL A 26 -10.37 2.31 22.81
C VAL A 26 -9.84 0.89 22.96
N LYS A 27 -10.43 -0.05 22.20
CA LYS A 27 -9.99 -1.45 22.12
C LYS A 27 -9.54 -1.79 20.71
N VAL A 28 -8.49 -2.60 20.60
CA VAL A 28 -8.00 -3.09 19.31
C VAL A 28 -9.05 -4.05 18.72
N ARG A 29 -9.60 -3.70 17.56
CA ARG A 29 -10.51 -4.59 16.81
C ARG A 29 -9.74 -5.63 15.99
N TRP A 30 -8.68 -5.19 15.32
CA TRP A 30 -7.77 -6.02 14.53
C TRP A 30 -6.43 -5.31 14.39
N GLN A 31 -5.38 -6.08 14.12
CA GLN A 31 -4.05 -5.59 13.80
C GLN A 31 -3.50 -6.41 12.63
N MET A 32 -2.85 -5.74 11.68
CA MET A 32 -2.18 -6.38 10.55
C MET A 32 -0.77 -5.85 10.44
N ASN A 33 0.20 -6.75 10.29
CA ASN A 33 1.59 -6.40 10.04
C ASN A 33 1.87 -6.59 8.54
N GLY A 34 2.67 -5.71 7.97
CA GLY A 34 3.12 -5.78 6.58
C GLY A 34 4.61 -5.48 6.49
N PHE A 35 5.19 -5.85 5.37
CA PHE A 35 6.58 -5.57 5.05
C PHE A 35 6.66 -5.21 3.56
N ASN A 36 7.67 -4.42 3.22
CA ASN A 36 8.04 -4.09 1.84
C ASN A 36 9.56 -4.16 1.72
N ARG A 37 10.05 -4.02 0.49
CA ARG A 37 11.49 -4.01 0.21
C ARG A 37 12.18 -2.92 1.04
N THR A 38 13.26 -3.28 1.73
CA THR A 38 14.11 -2.35 2.47
C THR A 38 14.75 -1.32 1.54
N PRO A 39 14.81 -0.03 1.90
CA PRO A 39 15.59 0.96 1.16
C PRO A 39 17.04 0.50 0.94
N GLY A 40 17.59 0.73 -0.26
CA GLY A 40 18.94 0.32 -0.62
C GLY A 40 19.10 -1.14 -1.09
N ALA A 41 18.05 -1.97 -1.02
CA ALA A 41 18.09 -3.35 -1.53
C ALA A 41 18.24 -3.45 -3.07
N THR A 42 18.08 -2.33 -3.79
CA THR A 42 18.34 -2.23 -5.22
C THR A 42 19.31 -1.09 -5.49
N ALA A 43 20.22 -1.28 -6.46
CA ALA A 43 21.21 -0.27 -6.85
C ALA A 43 20.60 1.05 -7.35
N ARG A 44 19.32 1.05 -7.72
CA ARG A 44 18.53 2.24 -8.10
C ARG A 44 17.13 2.14 -7.48
N PRO A 45 16.39 3.26 -7.31
CA PRO A 45 14.97 3.21 -6.96
C PRO A 45 14.22 2.40 -8.03
N MET A 46 13.68 1.25 -7.63
CA MET A 46 12.90 0.37 -8.50
C MET A 46 11.54 0.15 -7.88
N THR A 47 10.51 0.05 -8.74
CA THR A 47 9.16 -0.33 -8.33
C THR A 47 9.20 -1.61 -7.49
N ALA A 48 8.39 -1.63 -6.44
CA ALA A 48 8.33 -2.76 -5.52
C ALA A 48 7.82 -4.02 -6.26
N ARG A 49 8.16 -5.19 -5.71
CA ARG A 49 7.56 -6.45 -6.14
C ARG A 49 6.65 -6.98 -5.04
N ASN A 50 5.52 -7.56 -5.42
CA ASN A 50 4.65 -8.29 -4.50
C ASN A 50 5.14 -9.74 -4.29
N LEU A 51 4.45 -10.51 -3.44
CA LEU A 51 4.84 -11.90 -3.12
C LEU A 51 4.69 -12.87 -4.29
N MET A 52 3.93 -12.52 -5.35
CA MET A 52 3.89 -13.29 -6.60
C MET A 52 5.07 -12.98 -7.53
N GLY A 53 5.94 -12.06 -7.14
CA GLY A 53 7.12 -11.62 -7.88
C GLY A 53 6.81 -10.62 -8.99
N GLN A 54 5.60 -10.06 -9.05
CA GLN A 54 5.20 -9.08 -10.07
C GLN A 54 5.65 -7.68 -9.66
N ILE A 55 5.95 -6.83 -10.65
CA ILE A 55 6.17 -5.41 -10.41
C ILE A 55 4.82 -4.76 -10.10
N ASP A 56 4.72 -4.11 -8.94
CA ASP A 56 3.45 -3.57 -8.41
C ASP A 56 3.58 -2.07 -8.13
N GLY A 57 2.68 -1.27 -8.70
CA GLY A 57 2.64 0.20 -8.56
C GLY A 57 3.05 1.02 -9.79
N THR A 58 3.36 0.40 -10.94
CA THR A 58 3.77 1.11 -12.17
C THR A 58 2.70 2.08 -12.72
N GLY A 59 1.42 1.75 -12.54
CA GLY A 59 0.30 2.54 -13.05
C GLY A 59 -0.36 3.46 -12.03
N ASN A 60 0.26 3.69 -10.87
CA ASN A 60 -0.32 4.54 -9.84
C ASN A 60 -0.29 6.02 -10.27
N PRO A 61 -1.32 6.81 -9.91
CA PRO A 61 -1.26 8.26 -10.03
C PRO A 61 -0.01 8.80 -9.34
N LYS A 62 0.68 9.73 -9.98
CA LYS A 62 1.90 10.36 -9.45
C LYS A 62 1.57 11.77 -8.97
N PRO A 63 2.20 12.26 -7.90
CA PRO A 63 2.02 13.65 -7.47
C PRO A 63 2.35 14.71 -8.53
N ALA A 64 3.13 14.35 -9.55
CA ALA A 64 3.45 15.22 -10.67
C ALA A 64 2.38 15.23 -11.79
N ASP A 65 1.36 14.37 -11.72
CA ASP A 65 0.28 14.32 -12.71
C ASP A 65 -0.70 15.49 -12.47
N GLU A 66 -1.11 16.18 -13.53
CA GLU A 66 -1.97 17.38 -13.44
C GLU A 66 -3.31 17.12 -12.72
N ASP A 67 -3.83 15.89 -12.78
CA ASP A 67 -5.10 15.52 -12.18
C ASP A 67 -4.95 14.67 -10.91
N PHE A 68 -3.75 14.62 -10.31
CA PHE A 68 -3.48 13.87 -9.09
C PHE A 68 -4.42 14.29 -7.94
N ASP A 69 -4.49 15.60 -7.65
CA ASP A 69 -5.27 16.10 -6.51
C ASP A 69 -6.75 15.76 -6.64
N ARG A 70 -7.30 15.91 -7.86
CA ARG A 70 -8.69 15.57 -8.16
C ARG A 70 -8.97 14.07 -7.97
N ARG A 71 -7.99 13.19 -8.22
CA ARG A 71 -8.15 11.74 -8.09
C ARG A 71 -8.03 11.26 -6.64
N ILE A 72 -7.25 11.95 -5.82
CA ILE A 72 -6.83 11.44 -4.50
C ILE A 72 -7.50 12.17 -3.34
N PHE A 73 -7.72 13.49 -3.44
CA PHE A 73 -8.18 14.32 -2.34
C PHE A 73 -9.61 14.80 -2.51
N VAL A 74 -10.28 14.99 -1.37
CA VAL A 74 -11.61 15.60 -1.33
C VAL A 74 -11.47 17.11 -1.60
N PRO A 75 -12.15 17.65 -2.62
CA PRO A 75 -12.08 19.08 -2.94
C PRO A 75 -12.77 19.92 -1.87
N ALA A 76 -12.42 21.19 -1.80
CA ALA A 76 -13.09 22.16 -0.93
C ALA A 76 -14.59 22.27 -1.30
N SER A 77 -15.45 22.21 -0.29
CA SER A 77 -16.90 22.34 -0.41
C SER A 77 -17.47 23.07 0.82
N PRO A 78 -17.21 24.38 0.94
CA PRO A 78 -17.56 25.16 2.12
C PRO A 78 -19.07 25.16 2.40
N GLY A 79 -19.46 25.05 3.67
CA GLY A 79 -20.86 25.07 4.05
C GLY A 79 -21.62 23.76 3.78
N THR A 80 -20.91 22.69 3.40
CA THR A 80 -21.48 21.34 3.31
C THR A 80 -21.23 20.54 4.59
N PRO A 81 -22.06 19.52 4.91
CA PRO A 81 -21.80 18.64 6.05
C PRO A 81 -20.46 17.89 6.00
N GLN A 82 -19.80 17.86 4.84
CA GLN A 82 -18.54 17.15 4.60
C GLN A 82 -17.31 18.07 4.65
N GLU A 83 -17.47 19.36 4.97
CA GLU A 83 -16.38 20.36 5.04
C GLU A 83 -15.19 19.91 5.92
N TRP A 84 -15.45 19.13 6.97
CA TRP A 84 -14.39 18.57 7.84
C TRP A 84 -13.43 17.59 7.15
N LEU A 85 -13.81 17.05 5.98
CA LEU A 85 -13.02 16.09 5.21
C LEU A 85 -12.28 16.75 4.02
N GLU A 86 -12.40 18.06 3.84
CA GLU A 86 -11.65 18.80 2.81
C GLU A 86 -10.14 18.57 2.92
N GLY A 87 -9.48 18.29 1.80
CA GLY A 87 -8.07 17.89 1.76
C GLY A 87 -7.78 16.49 2.32
N GLY A 88 -8.79 15.80 2.86
CA GLY A 88 -8.72 14.41 3.26
C GLY A 88 -8.79 13.44 2.08
N SER A 89 -8.76 12.15 2.38
CA SER A 89 -8.86 11.07 1.39
C SER A 89 -9.58 9.86 1.97
N TYR A 90 -10.05 8.97 1.10
CA TYR A 90 -10.70 7.73 1.47
C TYR A 90 -9.75 6.54 1.29
N ALA A 91 -9.48 5.82 2.37
CA ALA A 91 -8.63 4.63 2.34
C ALA A 91 -9.48 3.35 2.38
N VAL A 92 -9.25 2.44 1.42
CA VAL A 92 -9.84 1.08 1.41
C VAL A 92 -8.75 0.06 1.71
N VAL A 93 -8.94 -0.72 2.76
CA VAL A 93 -7.97 -1.76 3.19
C VAL A 93 -8.55 -3.15 2.93
N ARG A 94 -7.81 -3.98 2.17
CA ARG A 94 -8.18 -5.38 1.89
C ARG A 94 -7.03 -6.31 2.23
N ARG A 95 -7.29 -7.34 3.03
CA ARG A 95 -6.35 -8.45 3.25
C ARG A 95 -6.59 -9.52 2.18
N ILE A 96 -5.74 -9.55 1.16
CA ILE A 96 -5.87 -10.47 0.02
C ILE A 96 -4.88 -11.62 0.21
N ARG A 97 -5.39 -12.84 0.40
CA ARG A 97 -4.55 -14.04 0.47
C ARG A 97 -4.14 -14.46 -0.93
N MET A 98 -2.84 -14.64 -1.15
CA MET A 98 -2.28 -15.19 -2.37
C MET A 98 -2.16 -16.71 -2.24
N LEU A 99 -2.66 -17.46 -3.22
CA LEU A 99 -2.55 -18.92 -3.27
C LEU A 99 -1.24 -19.31 -3.97
N LEU A 100 -0.12 -19.17 -3.26
CA LEU A 100 1.22 -19.33 -3.84
C LEU A 100 1.48 -20.74 -4.35
N ASP A 101 1.01 -21.77 -3.64
CA ASP A 101 1.20 -23.18 -4.04
C ASP A 101 0.63 -23.49 -5.42
N ASP A 102 -0.46 -22.83 -5.82
CA ASP A 102 -1.06 -23.01 -7.14
C ASP A 102 -0.45 -22.05 -8.16
N TRP A 103 -0.15 -20.83 -7.73
CA TRP A 103 0.48 -19.81 -8.56
C TRP A 103 1.86 -20.24 -9.08
N GLU A 104 2.69 -20.82 -8.21
CA GLU A 104 4.07 -21.21 -8.54
C GLU A 104 4.14 -22.41 -9.49
N LYS A 105 3.07 -23.21 -9.59
CA LYS A 105 2.96 -24.31 -10.56
C LYS A 105 2.65 -23.83 -11.97
N LEU A 106 2.13 -22.60 -12.13
CA LEU A 106 1.84 -22.06 -13.45
C LEU A 106 3.14 -21.70 -14.18
N PRO A 107 3.25 -21.99 -15.48
CA PRO A 107 4.37 -21.52 -16.27
C PRO A 107 4.33 -19.99 -16.41
N VAL A 108 5.49 -19.38 -16.62
CA VAL A 108 5.67 -17.91 -16.58
C VAL A 108 4.76 -17.19 -17.58
N ASP A 109 4.58 -17.75 -18.78
CA ASP A 109 3.68 -17.22 -19.81
C ASP A 109 2.23 -17.10 -19.31
N ARG A 110 1.75 -18.09 -18.55
CA ARG A 110 0.41 -18.08 -17.94
C ARG A 110 0.32 -17.06 -16.81
N GLN A 111 1.36 -16.95 -16.00
CA GLN A 111 1.42 -15.92 -14.95
C GLN A 111 1.39 -14.50 -15.54
N GLU A 112 2.10 -14.26 -16.64
CA GLU A 112 2.12 -12.98 -17.36
C GLU A 112 0.78 -12.68 -18.03
N GLN A 113 0.09 -13.69 -18.59
CA GLN A 113 -1.26 -13.54 -19.14
C GLN A 113 -2.30 -13.12 -18.10
N VAL A 114 -2.24 -13.67 -16.88
CA VAL A 114 -3.19 -13.32 -15.80
C VAL A 114 -3.09 -11.83 -15.43
N ILE A 115 -1.88 -11.28 -15.42
CA ILE A 115 -1.63 -9.87 -15.05
C ILE A 115 -1.68 -8.94 -16.27
N GLY A 116 -1.41 -9.48 -17.46
CA GLY A 116 -1.23 -8.72 -18.68
C GLY A 116 0.06 -7.89 -18.71
N ARG A 117 1.09 -8.30 -17.95
CA ARG A 117 2.42 -7.67 -17.91
C ARG A 117 3.50 -8.70 -17.66
N ARG A 118 4.68 -8.48 -18.26
CA ARG A 118 5.87 -9.31 -18.06
C ARG A 118 6.40 -9.23 -16.63
N LYS A 119 6.80 -10.37 -16.05
CA LYS A 119 7.35 -10.42 -14.70
C LYS A 119 8.77 -9.84 -14.63
N ALA A 120 9.53 -9.91 -15.72
CA ALA A 120 10.91 -9.43 -15.77
C ALA A 120 10.98 -7.90 -15.60
N ASP A 121 10.23 -7.16 -16.41
CA ASP A 121 10.34 -5.71 -16.59
C ASP A 121 9.01 -4.95 -16.43
N GLY A 122 7.87 -5.63 -16.29
CA GLY A 122 6.56 -4.98 -16.12
C GLY A 122 5.98 -4.39 -17.41
N ALA A 123 6.61 -4.67 -18.55
CA ALA A 123 6.13 -4.26 -19.88
C ALA A 123 4.87 -5.04 -20.28
N ARG A 124 4.06 -4.46 -21.17
CA ARG A 124 2.94 -5.14 -21.83
C ARG A 124 3.41 -5.83 -23.10
#